data_AF-A0A9Q0D3P2-F1
#
_entry.id   AF-A0A9Q0D3P2-F1
#
_cell.length_a   1.000
_cell.length_b   1.000
_cell.length_c   1.000
_cell.angle_alpha   90.00
_cell.angle_beta   90.00
_cell.angle_gamma   90.00
#
_symmetry.space_group_name_H-M   'P 1'
#
loop_
_entity.id
_entity.type
_entity.pdbx_description
1 polymer ?
#
loop_
_entity_poly.entity_id
_entity_poly.type
_entity_poly.pdbx_seq_one_letter_code
_entity_poly.pdbx_strand_id
1 'polypeptide(L)'
;MMPAGLGAGEVGLALTYSITLMEMFQWGVRQSAEIETMMTSVERVVEYTELPSEAPWETQKRPPPDWPSQGLITFDGVDFSYSPDGPLVLRDMKATFLPREKVGIVGRTGAGKSSLVSALFRLAEPQGKIYVDGILTSEIGLHDLRRKMSIIPQDPVLFTGTMRKNLDPFSQHSEEELWNALQEVQLKSVVEELPGKMEMVLAESGANFSVGQRQLVCLARAILRKNRVLIIDEATANVDPRTDGLIQKTIRDKFRDCTVLTIAHRLNTIIDSDRILVLDAGEIHAYDEPHTLLQDPKGIFSKMVQQTGKQEAADLRASAKQAYENRTRPGNRHAHTNGGPANGGPANGGPANRGPANRGPANGNLVICQTAM
;
A
#
# COMPACT_ATOMS: atom_id res chain seq x y z
N MET A 1 17.04 20.22 85.84
CA MET A 1 17.26 18.91 86.48
C MET A 1 16.93 17.86 85.43
N MET A 2 17.93 17.17 84.89
CA MET A 2 17.68 16.04 83.98
C MET A 2 17.08 14.86 84.77
N PRO A 3 16.20 14.04 84.17
CA PRO A 3 15.63 12.88 84.85
C PRO A 3 16.75 11.92 85.28
N ALA A 4 16.70 11.41 86.50
CA ALA A 4 17.67 10.46 87.02
C ALA A 4 17.58 9.15 86.22
N GLY A 5 18.57 8.89 85.36
CA GLY A 5 18.71 7.60 84.68
C GLY A 5 19.44 7.58 83.35
N LEU A 6 19.63 8.73 82.68
CA LEU A 6 20.30 8.78 81.37
C LEU A 6 21.62 9.55 81.45
N GLY A 7 22.70 8.91 81.00
CA GLY A 7 24.02 9.53 80.89
C GLY A 7 24.06 10.60 79.80
N ALA A 8 24.85 11.66 79.97
CA ALA A 8 24.97 12.73 78.98
C ALA A 8 25.36 12.23 77.57
N GLY A 9 26.11 11.12 77.49
CA GLY A 9 26.43 10.44 76.23
C GLY A 9 25.21 9.81 75.53
N GLU A 10 24.27 9.25 76.29
CA GLU A 10 23.04 8.64 75.75
C GLU A 10 22.09 9.71 75.21
N VAL A 11 22.01 10.86 75.87
CA VAL A 11 21.25 12.03 75.38
C VAL A 11 21.85 12.57 74.09
N GLY A 12 23.18 12.66 74.00
CA GLY A 12 23.89 13.04 72.78
C GLY A 12 23.62 12.09 71.62
N LEU A 13 23.71 10.77 71.87
CA LEU A 13 23.40 9.73 70.89
C LEU A 13 21.95 9.80 70.41
N ALA A 14 20.99 9.97 71.33
CA ALA A 14 19.57 10.11 70.98
C ALA A 14 19.30 11.33 70.09
N LEU A 15 19.96 12.46 70.35
CA LEU A 15 19.83 13.66 69.54
C LEU A 15 20.46 13.48 68.15
N THR A 16 21.66 12.90 68.07
CA THR A 16 22.31 12.58 66.79
C THR A 16 21.45 11.65 65.94
N TYR A 17 20.92 10.57 66.52
CA TYR A 17 20.02 9.68 65.79
C TYR A 17 18.71 10.34 65.40
N SER A 18 18.17 11.25 66.21
CA SER A 18 16.96 12.00 65.84
C SER A 18 17.19 12.86 64.60
N ILE A 19 18.34 13.54 64.50
CA ILE A 19 18.72 14.34 63.33
C ILE A 19 18.93 13.44 62.11
N THR A 20 19.68 12.34 62.24
CA THR A 20 19.91 11.40 61.14
C THR A 20 18.59 10.79 60.62
N LEU A 21 17.65 10.49 61.52
CA LEU A 21 16.34 9.96 61.15
C LEU A 21 15.49 11.00 60.39
N MET A 22 15.55 12.28 60.79
CA MET A 22 14.89 13.36 60.06
C MET A 22 15.46 13.51 58.64
N GLU A 23 16.78 13.43 58.46
CA GLU A 23 17.42 13.50 57.15
C GLU A 23 17.02 12.32 56.25
N MET A 24 17.03 11.09 56.78
CA MET A 24 16.58 9.90 56.06
C MET A 24 15.10 10.00 55.67
N PHE A 25 14.25 10.56 56.53
CA PHE A 25 12.84 10.77 56.22
C PHE A 25 12.66 11.77 55.07
N GLN A 26 13.36 12.91 55.12
CA GLN A 26 13.32 13.90 54.03
C GLN A 26 13.82 13.31 52.70
N TRP A 27 14.88 12.50 52.74
CA TRP A 27 15.36 11.78 51.56
C TRP A 27 14.32 10.78 51.04
N GLY A 28 13.69 10.00 51.93
CA GLY A 28 12.63 9.06 51.57
C GLY A 28 11.43 9.72 50.89
N VAL A 29 10.99 10.89 51.37
CA VAL A 29 9.91 11.67 50.72
C VAL A 29 10.32 12.11 49.32
N ARG A 30 11.55 12.61 49.14
CA ARG A 30 12.07 12.99 47.81
C ARG A 30 12.13 11.79 46.88
N GLN A 31 12.66 10.65 47.33
CA GLN A 31 12.71 9.44 46.51
C GLN A 31 11.31 8.94 46.13
N SER A 32 10.33 9.04 47.03
CA SER A 32 8.94 8.66 46.72
C SER A 32 8.37 9.51 45.58
N ALA A 33 8.58 10.83 45.63
CA ALA A 33 8.11 11.74 44.58
C ALA A 33 8.84 11.50 43.24
N GLU A 34 10.15 11.20 43.27
CA GLU A 34 10.91 10.82 42.09
C GLU A 34 10.41 9.51 41.46
N ILE A 35 10.10 8.50 42.28
CA ILE A 35 9.53 7.23 41.82
C ILE A 35 8.18 7.45 41.16
N GLU A 36 7.29 8.24 41.78
CA GLU A 36 5.98 8.55 41.21
C GLU A 36 6.12 9.23 39.84
N THR A 37 7.05 10.17 39.71
CA THR A 37 7.36 10.85 38.44
C THR A 37 7.88 9.87 37.37
N MET A 38 8.75 8.92 37.76
CA MET A 38 9.25 7.89 36.83
C MET A 38 8.15 6.91 36.42
N MET A 39 7.20 6.60 37.30
CA MET A 39 6.10 5.67 37.03
C MET A 39 5.14 6.15 35.96
N THR A 40 4.99 7.46 35.71
CA THR A 40 4.25 7.98 34.54
C THR A 40 4.82 7.46 33.21
N SER A 41 6.12 7.13 33.15
CA SER A 41 6.70 6.53 31.95
C SER A 41 6.24 5.07 31.77
N VAL A 42 6.10 4.33 32.87
CA VAL A 42 5.60 2.94 32.85
C VAL A 42 4.11 2.93 32.49
N GLU A 43 3.32 3.83 33.05
CA GLU A 43 1.89 3.99 32.73
C GLU A 43 1.67 4.16 31.21
N ARG A 44 2.46 5.02 30.55
CA ARG A 44 2.41 5.19 29.09
C ARG A 44 2.78 3.92 28.31
N VAL A 45 3.74 3.14 28.80
CA VAL A 45 4.11 1.87 28.15
C VAL A 45 2.96 0.87 28.30
N VAL A 46 2.33 0.78 29.48
CA VAL A 46 1.18 -0.09 29.73
C VAL A 46 -0.01 0.31 28.85
N GLU A 47 -0.30 1.61 28.72
CA GLU A 47 -1.35 2.12 27.82
C GLU A 47 -1.18 1.58 26.39
N TYR A 48 0.04 1.58 25.85
CA TYR A 48 0.31 1.03 24.51
C TYR A 48 0.15 -0.49 24.41
N THR A 49 0.34 -1.24 25.51
CA THR A 49 0.13 -2.69 25.53
C THR A 49 -1.35 -3.10 25.59
N GLU A 50 -2.21 -2.19 26.03
CA GLU A 50 -3.65 -2.44 26.21
C GLU A 50 -4.51 -1.92 25.05
N LEU A 51 -3.88 -1.32 24.02
CA LEU A 51 -4.60 -0.86 22.84
C LEU A 51 -5.30 -2.01 22.12
N PRO A 52 -6.52 -1.78 21.59
CA PRO A 52 -7.24 -2.79 20.82
C PRO A 52 -6.43 -3.18 19.58
N SER A 53 -6.19 -4.48 19.43
CA SER A 53 -5.50 -5.03 18.27
C SER A 53 -6.42 -5.11 17.05
N GLU A 54 -5.82 -5.22 15.87
CA GLU A 54 -6.56 -5.58 14.65
C GLU A 54 -7.13 -7.01 14.75
N ALA A 55 -7.93 -7.40 13.76
CA ALA A 55 -8.44 -8.77 13.72
C ALA A 55 -7.30 -9.81 13.73
N PRO A 56 -7.56 -11.04 14.21
CA PRO A 56 -6.53 -12.05 14.34
C PRO A 56 -5.78 -12.33 13.02
N TRP A 57 -4.46 -12.46 13.12
CA TRP A 57 -3.62 -12.80 11.96
C TRP A 57 -3.92 -14.17 11.39
N GLU A 58 -4.27 -15.12 12.28
CA GLU A 58 -4.66 -16.48 11.92
C GLU A 58 -6.01 -16.81 12.55
N THR A 59 -6.87 -17.51 11.81
CA THR A 59 -8.16 -18.01 12.30
C THR A 59 -8.22 -19.52 12.13
N GLN A 60 -9.23 -20.17 12.74
CA GLN A 60 -9.46 -21.61 12.55
C GLN A 60 -9.84 -21.95 11.11
N LYS A 61 -10.49 -21.03 10.40
CA LYS A 61 -10.91 -21.22 9.00
C LYS A 61 -9.80 -20.74 8.08
N ARG A 62 -8.92 -21.66 7.68
CA ARG A 62 -7.88 -21.38 6.69
C ARG A 62 -8.38 -21.67 5.27
N PRO A 63 -8.07 -20.83 4.28
CA PRO A 63 -8.39 -21.13 2.90
C PRO A 63 -7.52 -22.30 2.39
N PRO A 64 -7.94 -22.96 1.29
CA PRO A 64 -7.11 -23.97 0.62
C PRO A 64 -5.71 -23.44 0.25
N PRO A 65 -4.66 -24.28 0.20
CA PRO A 65 -3.30 -23.83 -0.11
C PRO A 65 -3.15 -23.10 -1.45
N ASP A 66 -3.94 -23.49 -2.44
CA ASP A 66 -4.00 -22.95 -3.80
C ASP A 66 -4.88 -21.70 -3.94
N TRP A 67 -5.57 -21.30 -2.87
CA TRP A 67 -6.37 -20.08 -2.85
C TRP A 67 -5.47 -18.83 -2.83
N PRO A 68 -5.87 -17.74 -3.52
CA PRO A 68 -6.89 -17.69 -4.57
C PRO A 68 -6.40 -18.35 -5.86
N SER A 69 -7.25 -19.15 -6.48
CA SER A 69 -6.96 -19.91 -7.70
C SER A 69 -7.23 -19.09 -8.97
N GLN A 70 -8.31 -18.29 -8.96
CA GLN A 70 -8.76 -17.50 -10.10
C GLN A 70 -8.55 -15.99 -9.88
N GLY A 71 -8.77 -15.50 -8.65
CA GLY A 71 -8.71 -14.08 -8.33
C GLY A 71 -10.01 -13.33 -8.62
N LEU A 72 -11.16 -13.99 -8.53
CA LEU A 72 -12.48 -13.35 -8.52
C LEU A 72 -12.66 -12.57 -7.22
N ILE A 73 -13.05 -11.30 -7.30
CA ILE A 73 -13.31 -10.47 -6.12
C ILE A 73 -14.74 -9.93 -6.21
N THR A 74 -15.53 -10.13 -5.17
CA THR A 74 -16.93 -9.68 -5.12
C THR A 74 -17.16 -8.83 -3.87
N PHE A 75 -17.60 -7.60 -4.08
CA PHE A 75 -18.16 -6.71 -3.07
C PHE A 75 -19.68 -6.87 -3.10
N ASP A 76 -20.28 -7.24 -1.98
CA ASP A 76 -21.71 -7.44 -1.80
C ASP A 76 -22.23 -6.57 -0.65
N GLY A 77 -22.78 -5.40 -1.02
CA GLY A 77 -23.37 -4.44 -0.08
C GLY A 77 -22.38 -3.93 0.95
N VAL A 78 -21.19 -3.51 0.50
CA VAL A 78 -20.08 -3.14 1.38
C VAL A 78 -20.13 -1.67 1.76
N ASP A 79 -20.13 -1.42 3.06
CA ASP A 79 -20.06 -0.11 3.70
C ASP A 79 -18.71 0.01 4.42
N PHE A 80 -18.05 1.17 4.32
CA PHE A 80 -16.72 1.33 4.91
C PHE A 80 -16.54 2.68 5.60
N SER A 81 -16.03 2.66 6.83
CA SER A 81 -15.59 3.81 7.61
C SER A 81 -14.22 3.51 8.25
N TYR A 82 -13.40 4.54 8.46
CA TYR A 82 -12.09 4.38 9.11
C TYR A 82 -12.18 4.25 10.64
N SER A 83 -13.30 4.69 11.21
CA SER A 83 -13.60 4.54 12.63
C SER A 83 -15.05 4.08 12.79
N PRO A 84 -15.37 3.34 13.87
CA PRO A 84 -16.74 2.90 14.14
C PRO A 84 -17.76 4.06 14.16
N ASP A 85 -17.36 5.19 14.75
CA ASP A 85 -18.19 6.41 14.86
C ASP A 85 -17.94 7.41 13.71
N GLY A 86 -17.15 7.02 12.71
CA GLY A 86 -16.78 7.88 11.59
C GLY A 86 -17.85 7.94 10.51
N PRO A 87 -17.79 8.96 9.62
CA PRO A 87 -18.67 8.99 8.46
C PRO A 87 -18.35 7.83 7.51
N LEU A 88 -19.41 7.28 6.90
CA LEU A 88 -19.29 6.30 5.83
C LEU A 88 -18.61 6.92 4.61
N VAL A 89 -17.49 6.31 4.21
CA VAL A 89 -16.67 6.70 3.06
C VAL A 89 -17.03 5.90 1.81
N LEU A 90 -17.40 4.62 1.97
CA LEU A 90 -18.00 3.82 0.91
C LEU A 90 -19.40 3.40 1.33
N ARG A 91 -20.32 3.36 0.37
CA ARG A 91 -21.76 3.12 0.62
C ARG A 91 -22.31 2.08 -0.36
N ASP A 92 -22.94 1.04 0.17
CA ASP A 92 -23.61 -0.05 -0.56
C ASP A 92 -22.82 -0.53 -1.80
N MET A 93 -21.52 -0.75 -1.64
CA MET A 93 -20.64 -1.10 -2.74
C MET A 93 -20.96 -2.51 -3.25
N LYS A 94 -21.44 -2.59 -4.49
CA LYS A 94 -21.75 -3.83 -5.21
C LYS A 94 -20.99 -3.90 -6.52
N ALA A 95 -19.86 -4.60 -6.50
CA ALA A 95 -18.99 -4.77 -7.67
C ALA A 95 -18.45 -6.20 -7.73
N THR A 96 -18.27 -6.72 -8.93
CA THR A 96 -17.60 -8.01 -9.14
C THR A 96 -16.49 -7.83 -10.15
N PHE A 97 -15.26 -8.07 -9.72
CA PHE A 97 -14.06 -8.07 -10.55
C PHE A 97 -13.74 -9.49 -10.96
N LEU A 98 -13.81 -9.76 -12.26
CA LEU A 98 -13.68 -11.10 -12.82
C LEU A 98 -12.23 -11.59 -12.80
N PRO A 99 -12.00 -12.92 -12.79
CA PRO A 99 -10.66 -13.48 -12.92
C PRO A 99 -9.91 -12.95 -14.12
N ARG A 100 -8.64 -12.56 -13.92
CA ARG A 100 -7.72 -12.05 -14.95
C ARG A 100 -8.13 -10.72 -15.58
N GLU A 101 -9.18 -10.09 -15.07
CA GLU A 101 -9.67 -8.80 -15.52
C GLU A 101 -8.74 -7.67 -15.07
N LYS A 102 -8.46 -6.71 -15.96
CA LYS A 102 -7.79 -5.44 -15.63
C LYS A 102 -8.84 -4.38 -15.42
N VAL A 103 -8.90 -3.83 -14.20
CA VAL A 103 -9.91 -2.84 -13.85
C VAL A 103 -9.24 -1.54 -13.42
N GLY A 104 -9.51 -0.48 -14.16
CA GLY A 104 -9.12 0.88 -13.77
C GLY A 104 -10.12 1.47 -12.78
N ILE A 105 -9.66 2.08 -11.70
CA ILE A 105 -10.50 2.73 -10.70
C ILE A 105 -10.23 4.23 -10.77
N VAL A 106 -11.27 5.00 -11.12
CA VAL A 106 -11.21 6.46 -11.27
C VAL A 106 -12.26 7.16 -10.44
N GLY A 107 -12.01 8.43 -10.16
CA GLY A 107 -12.90 9.26 -9.36
C GLY A 107 -12.16 10.49 -8.88
N ARG A 108 -12.89 11.52 -8.47
CA ARG A 108 -12.28 12.72 -7.88
C ARG A 108 -11.46 12.38 -6.62
N THR A 109 -10.59 13.29 -6.20
CA THR A 109 -9.95 13.18 -4.88
C THR A 109 -11.03 13.13 -3.81
N GLY A 110 -10.92 12.18 -2.87
CA GLY A 110 -11.95 11.95 -1.85
C GLY A 110 -13.13 11.07 -2.29
N ALA A 111 -13.16 10.55 -3.53
CA ALA A 111 -14.25 9.68 -3.99
C ALA A 111 -14.24 8.25 -3.41
N GLY A 112 -13.26 7.89 -2.57
CA GLY A 112 -13.18 6.58 -1.92
C GLY A 112 -12.25 5.55 -2.57
N LYS A 113 -11.44 5.92 -3.58
CA LYS A 113 -10.53 4.98 -4.30
C LYS A 113 -9.57 4.22 -3.37
N SER A 114 -8.79 4.92 -2.55
CA SER A 114 -7.88 4.28 -1.59
C SER A 114 -8.62 3.58 -0.44
N SER A 115 -9.84 4.04 -0.12
CA SER A 115 -10.70 3.38 0.86
C SER A 115 -11.19 2.02 0.36
N LEU A 116 -11.44 1.87 -0.95
CA LEU A 116 -11.79 0.58 -1.56
C LEU A 116 -10.67 -0.45 -1.37
N VAL A 117 -9.42 -0.02 -1.60
CA VAL A 117 -8.24 -0.87 -1.35
C VAL A 117 -8.08 -1.16 0.14
N SER A 118 -8.30 -0.16 1.01
CA SER A 118 -8.25 -0.34 2.47
C SER A 118 -9.28 -1.36 2.97
N ALA A 119 -10.50 -1.36 2.40
CA ALA A 119 -11.53 -2.35 2.68
C ALA A 119 -11.13 -3.74 2.20
N LEU A 120 -10.56 -3.86 0.99
CA LEU A 120 -10.11 -5.13 0.43
C LEU A 120 -9.00 -5.80 1.27
N PHE A 121 -8.03 -5.02 1.74
CA PHE A 121 -6.94 -5.49 2.61
C PHE A 121 -7.33 -5.60 4.09
N ARG A 122 -8.58 -5.27 4.44
CA ARG A 122 -9.08 -5.20 5.83
C ARG A 122 -8.11 -4.41 6.73
N LEU A 123 -7.73 -3.20 6.28
CA LEU A 123 -6.94 -2.26 7.10
C LEU A 123 -7.80 -1.59 8.18
N ALA A 124 -9.07 -1.42 7.88
CA ALA A 124 -10.16 -1.25 8.84
C ALA A 124 -11.24 -2.26 8.47
N GLU A 125 -12.04 -2.71 9.43
CA GLU A 125 -13.05 -3.73 9.16
C GLU A 125 -14.24 -3.14 8.40
N PRO A 126 -14.51 -3.60 7.15
CA PRO A 126 -15.69 -3.17 6.41
C PRO A 126 -16.95 -3.83 6.97
N GLN A 127 -18.08 -3.14 6.82
CA GLN A 127 -19.41 -3.74 6.97
C GLN A 127 -19.87 -4.30 5.62
N GLY A 128 -20.72 -5.32 5.64
CA GLY A 128 -21.12 -6.06 4.42
C GLY A 128 -20.20 -7.25 4.16
N LYS A 129 -20.13 -7.72 2.91
CA LYS A 129 -19.41 -8.95 2.56
C LYS A 129 -18.47 -8.74 1.38
N ILE A 130 -17.20 -9.06 1.58
CA ILE A 130 -16.19 -9.11 0.52
C ILE A 130 -15.77 -10.57 0.35
N TYR A 131 -15.88 -11.09 -0.87
CA TYR A 131 -15.47 -12.44 -1.21
C TYR A 131 -14.27 -12.42 -2.15
N VAL A 132 -13.36 -13.36 -1.95
CA VAL A 132 -12.29 -13.67 -2.90
C VAL A 132 -12.36 -15.15 -3.24
N ASP A 133 -12.57 -15.47 -4.52
CA ASP A 133 -12.87 -16.82 -5.02
C ASP A 133 -13.97 -17.54 -4.22
N GLY A 134 -15.01 -16.79 -3.82
CA GLY A 134 -16.16 -17.30 -3.08
C GLY A 134 -15.93 -17.50 -1.56
N ILE A 135 -14.71 -17.25 -1.06
CA ILE A 135 -14.41 -17.27 0.38
C ILE A 135 -14.61 -15.86 0.96
N LEU A 136 -15.39 -15.76 2.03
CA LEU A 136 -15.63 -14.51 2.75
C LEU A 136 -14.36 -14.07 3.47
N THR A 137 -13.87 -12.87 3.16
CA THR A 137 -12.58 -12.38 3.68
C THR A 137 -12.59 -12.12 5.18
N SER A 138 -13.75 -11.91 5.80
CA SER A 138 -13.88 -11.69 7.25
C SER A 138 -13.73 -12.98 8.08
N GLU A 139 -13.85 -14.17 7.48
CA GLU A 139 -13.71 -15.44 8.19
C GLU A 139 -12.27 -15.96 8.25
N ILE A 140 -11.41 -15.48 7.35
CA ILE A 140 -10.00 -15.86 7.27
C ILE A 140 -9.10 -14.88 8.04
N GLY A 141 -7.95 -15.39 8.47
CA GLY A 141 -6.92 -14.57 9.13
C GLY A 141 -6.32 -13.52 8.20
N LEU A 142 -5.91 -12.39 8.78
CA LEU A 142 -5.34 -11.28 8.01
C LEU A 142 -4.03 -11.66 7.29
N HIS A 143 -3.20 -12.56 7.86
CA HIS A 143 -1.99 -13.04 7.19
C HIS A 143 -2.31 -13.87 5.94
N ASP A 144 -3.28 -14.78 6.04
CA ASP A 144 -3.70 -15.62 4.91
C ASP A 144 -4.27 -14.77 3.77
N LEU A 145 -5.07 -13.74 4.10
CA LEU A 145 -5.62 -12.79 3.13
C LEU A 145 -4.54 -11.92 2.48
N ARG A 146 -3.76 -11.21 3.30
CA ARG A 146 -2.83 -10.17 2.83
C ARG A 146 -1.64 -10.78 2.07
N ARG A 147 -1.13 -11.94 2.48
CA ARG A 147 -0.03 -12.64 1.78
C ARG A 147 -0.39 -13.05 0.36
N LYS A 148 -1.68 -13.29 0.09
CA LYS A 148 -2.20 -13.76 -1.21
C LYS A 148 -2.59 -12.62 -2.17
N MET A 149 -2.37 -11.37 -1.77
CA MET A 149 -2.55 -10.19 -2.62
C MET A 149 -1.24 -9.40 -2.69
N SER A 150 -0.99 -8.78 -3.83
CA SER A 150 0.18 -7.91 -4.01
C SER A 150 -0.28 -6.47 -4.20
N ILE A 151 0.51 -5.53 -3.67
CA ILE A 151 0.26 -4.09 -3.85
C ILE A 151 1.51 -3.37 -4.32
N ILE A 152 1.33 -2.51 -5.32
CA ILE A 152 2.34 -1.57 -5.81
C ILE A 152 1.83 -0.16 -5.47
N PRO A 153 2.35 0.47 -4.41
CA PRO A 153 1.88 1.77 -3.94
C PRO A 153 2.39 2.91 -4.82
N GLN A 154 1.78 4.08 -4.61
CA GLN A 154 2.17 5.34 -5.26
C GLN A 154 3.55 5.81 -4.80
N ASP A 155 3.81 5.72 -3.49
CA ASP A 155 5.09 6.07 -2.88
C ASP A 155 5.88 4.77 -2.61
N PRO A 156 6.90 4.43 -3.41
CA PRO A 156 7.65 3.19 -3.22
C PRO A 156 8.57 3.29 -2.00
N VAL A 157 8.26 2.52 -0.97
CA VAL A 157 9.04 2.50 0.28
C VAL A 157 10.05 1.36 0.29
N LEU A 158 11.32 1.71 0.50
CA LEU A 158 12.40 0.77 0.76
C LEU A 158 12.88 0.95 2.20
N PHE A 159 13.14 -0.16 2.88
CA PHE A 159 13.58 -0.18 4.27
C PHE A 159 15.10 -0.15 4.34
N THR A 160 15.63 0.43 5.42
CA THR A 160 17.05 0.35 5.74
C THR A 160 17.45 -1.12 5.90
N GLY A 161 18.42 -1.58 5.11
CA GLY A 161 18.82 -2.99 5.04
C GLY A 161 19.36 -3.34 3.66
N THR A 162 19.69 -4.61 3.43
CA THR A 162 20.24 -5.04 2.13
C THR A 162 19.19 -5.02 1.03
N MET A 163 19.62 -4.90 -0.24
CA MET A 163 18.73 -5.07 -1.40
C MET A 163 18.02 -6.43 -1.33
N ARG A 164 18.74 -7.49 -0.94
CA ARG A 164 18.17 -8.82 -0.70
C ARG A 164 17.02 -8.79 0.30
N LYS A 165 17.23 -8.22 1.49
CA LYS A 165 16.18 -8.13 2.53
C LYS A 165 14.99 -7.30 2.09
N ASN A 166 15.23 -6.31 1.23
CA ASN A 166 14.16 -5.51 0.66
C ASN A 166 13.33 -6.27 -0.38
N LEU A 167 13.93 -7.16 -1.17
CA LEU A 167 13.19 -7.98 -2.14
C LEU A 167 12.47 -9.16 -1.49
N ASP A 168 13.14 -9.81 -0.53
CA ASP A 168 12.66 -11.01 0.16
C ASP A 168 13.01 -10.96 1.65
N PRO A 169 12.18 -10.29 2.48
CA PRO A 169 12.43 -10.12 3.90
C PRO A 169 12.40 -11.45 4.68
N PHE A 170 11.75 -12.47 4.15
CA PHE A 170 11.58 -13.78 4.81
C PHE A 170 12.52 -14.86 4.28
N SER A 171 13.42 -14.52 3.34
CA SER A 171 14.36 -15.47 2.72
C SER A 171 13.67 -16.73 2.16
N GLN A 172 12.52 -16.54 1.52
CA GLN A 172 11.73 -17.62 0.91
C GLN A 172 12.17 -17.94 -0.52
N HIS A 173 12.98 -17.07 -1.14
CA HIS A 173 13.38 -17.17 -2.54
C HIS A 173 14.86 -17.49 -2.72
N SER A 174 15.17 -18.23 -3.77
CA SER A 174 16.56 -18.53 -4.14
C SER A 174 17.23 -17.29 -4.73
N GLU A 175 18.56 -17.24 -4.71
CA GLU A 175 19.29 -16.12 -5.32
C GLU A 175 18.99 -15.97 -6.83
N GLU A 176 18.82 -17.10 -7.52
CA GLU A 176 18.44 -17.12 -8.93
C GLU A 176 17.07 -16.48 -9.16
N GLU A 177 16.09 -16.77 -8.31
CA GLU A 177 14.76 -16.16 -8.39
C GLU A 177 14.81 -14.64 -8.18
N LEU A 178 15.64 -14.17 -7.24
CA LEU A 178 15.82 -12.74 -6.98
C LEU A 178 16.45 -12.03 -8.19
N TRP A 179 17.52 -12.60 -8.77
CA TRP A 179 18.16 -12.04 -9.96
C TRP A 179 17.25 -12.08 -11.18
N ASN A 180 16.44 -13.13 -11.33
CA ASN A 180 15.44 -13.23 -12.38
C ASN A 180 14.37 -12.15 -12.22
N ALA A 181 13.85 -11.92 -11.02
CA ALA A 181 12.89 -10.84 -10.78
C ALA A 181 13.47 -9.46 -11.10
N LEU A 182 14.73 -9.19 -10.72
CA LEU A 182 15.44 -7.96 -11.09
C LEU A 182 15.67 -7.83 -12.60
N GLN A 183 15.89 -8.94 -13.30
CA GLN A 183 16.03 -8.96 -14.75
C GLN A 183 14.70 -8.64 -15.45
N GLU A 184 13.59 -9.15 -14.94
CA GLU A 184 12.25 -8.91 -15.49
C GLU A 184 11.82 -7.44 -15.40
N VAL A 185 12.31 -6.71 -14.39
CA VAL A 185 12.10 -5.27 -14.23
C VAL A 185 13.23 -4.42 -14.81
N GLN A 186 14.18 -5.03 -15.53
CA GLN A 186 15.37 -4.37 -16.11
C GLN A 186 16.24 -3.60 -15.09
N LEU A 187 16.24 -4.02 -13.83
CA LEU A 187 17.06 -3.45 -12.76
C LEU A 187 18.33 -4.27 -12.50
N LYS A 188 18.48 -5.45 -13.10
CA LYS A 188 19.62 -6.35 -12.91
C LYS A 188 20.97 -5.67 -13.14
N SER A 189 21.17 -4.98 -14.26
CA SER A 189 22.45 -4.32 -14.56
C SER A 189 22.79 -3.24 -13.54
N VAL A 190 21.79 -2.46 -13.12
CA VAL A 190 21.95 -1.42 -12.09
C VAL A 190 22.41 -2.04 -10.77
N VAL A 191 21.82 -3.17 -10.36
CA VAL A 191 22.21 -3.84 -9.12
C VAL A 191 23.56 -4.55 -9.25
N GLU A 192 23.91 -5.08 -10.42
CA GLU A 192 25.22 -5.71 -10.68
C GLU A 192 26.39 -4.72 -10.60
N GLU A 193 26.16 -3.46 -10.99
CA GLU A 193 27.14 -2.37 -10.93
C GLU A 193 27.36 -1.82 -9.50
N LEU A 194 26.43 -2.07 -8.57
CA LEU A 194 26.54 -1.59 -7.20
C LEU A 194 27.61 -2.37 -6.39
N PRO A 195 28.34 -1.68 -5.50
CA PRO A 195 29.25 -2.35 -4.57
C PRO A 195 28.45 -3.29 -3.66
N GLY A 196 28.86 -4.56 -3.61
CA GLY A 196 28.16 -5.58 -2.84
C GLY A 196 26.88 -6.15 -3.49
N LYS A 197 26.48 -5.67 -4.68
CA LYS A 197 25.33 -6.18 -5.46
C LYS A 197 24.06 -6.29 -4.61
N MET A 198 23.62 -7.52 -4.32
CA MET A 198 22.43 -7.83 -3.50
C MET A 198 22.61 -7.51 -2.01
N GLU A 199 23.85 -7.43 -1.55
CA GLU A 199 24.21 -7.09 -0.17
C GLU A 199 24.45 -5.58 0.02
N MET A 200 24.26 -4.77 -1.03
CA MET A 200 24.29 -3.31 -0.92
C MET A 200 23.25 -2.85 0.10
N VAL A 201 23.70 -2.06 1.08
CA VAL A 201 22.83 -1.48 2.10
C VAL A 201 22.08 -0.29 1.51
N LEU A 202 20.75 -0.36 1.57
CA LEU A 202 19.86 0.73 1.24
C LEU A 202 19.83 1.74 2.39
N ALA A 203 20.02 3.02 2.03
CA ALA A 203 19.83 4.12 2.95
C ALA A 203 18.34 4.25 3.34
N GLU A 204 18.04 5.02 4.37
CA GLU A 204 16.67 5.25 4.82
C GLU A 204 15.77 5.68 3.66
N SER A 205 14.60 5.06 3.54
CA SER A 205 13.65 5.25 2.43
C SER A 205 14.23 5.04 1.02
N GLY A 206 15.36 4.34 0.89
CA GLY A 206 16.05 4.12 -0.39
C GLY A 206 16.52 5.42 -1.04
N ALA A 207 17.01 6.38 -0.26
CA ALA A 207 17.50 7.67 -0.77
C ALA A 207 18.64 7.55 -1.80
N ASN A 208 19.34 6.41 -1.84
CA ASN A 208 20.37 6.08 -2.82
C ASN A 208 19.82 5.59 -4.18
N PHE A 209 18.49 5.49 -4.34
CA PHE A 209 17.83 5.09 -5.60
C PHE A 209 16.91 6.20 -6.10
N SER A 210 16.78 6.31 -7.43
CA SER A 210 15.77 7.18 -8.04
C SER A 210 14.36 6.66 -7.75
N VAL A 211 13.37 7.54 -7.82
CA VAL A 211 11.95 7.17 -7.62
C VAL A 211 11.55 6.02 -8.55
N GLY A 212 11.92 6.10 -9.83
CA GLY A 212 11.65 5.05 -10.81
C GLY A 212 12.31 3.71 -10.45
N GLN A 213 13.56 3.73 -9.98
CA GLN A 213 14.23 2.49 -9.56
C GLN A 213 13.57 1.89 -8.31
N ARG A 214 13.17 2.71 -7.33
CA ARG A 214 12.40 2.23 -6.17
C ARG A 214 11.08 1.60 -6.58
N GLN A 215 10.42 2.14 -7.61
CA GLN A 215 9.21 1.54 -8.18
C GLN A 215 9.49 0.18 -8.82
N LEU A 216 10.59 0.05 -9.57
CA LEU A 216 11.01 -1.23 -10.16
C LEU A 216 11.33 -2.27 -9.08
N VAL A 217 11.91 -1.88 -7.94
CA VAL A 217 12.09 -2.77 -6.79
C VAL A 217 10.73 -3.23 -6.24
N CYS A 218 9.75 -2.33 -6.10
CA CYS A 218 8.39 -2.69 -5.67
C CYS A 218 7.71 -3.64 -6.67
N LEU A 219 7.90 -3.41 -7.97
CA LEU A 219 7.40 -4.29 -9.02
C LEU A 219 8.06 -5.68 -8.96
N ALA A 220 9.37 -5.74 -8.70
CA ALA A 220 10.09 -7.00 -8.51
C ALA A 220 9.55 -7.80 -7.31
N ARG A 221 9.22 -7.13 -6.19
CA ARG A 221 8.54 -7.77 -5.04
C ARG A 221 7.22 -8.40 -5.45
N ALA A 222 6.41 -7.68 -6.23
CA ALA A 222 5.12 -8.18 -6.69
C ALA A 222 5.27 -9.40 -7.63
N ILE A 223 6.29 -9.39 -8.49
CA ILE A 223 6.63 -10.51 -9.38
C ILE A 223 7.05 -11.75 -8.59
N LEU A 224 7.90 -11.58 -7.56
CA LEU A 224 8.38 -12.69 -6.72
C LEU A 224 7.23 -13.42 -6.02
N ARG A 225 6.24 -12.68 -5.51
CA ARG A 225 5.08 -13.24 -4.79
C ARG A 225 4.12 -14.03 -5.67
N LYS A 226 4.06 -13.77 -6.99
CA LYS A 226 3.20 -14.48 -7.96
C LYS A 226 1.72 -14.59 -7.54
N ASN A 227 1.20 -13.59 -6.85
CA ASN A 227 -0.19 -13.55 -6.39
C ASN A 227 -1.17 -13.33 -7.55
N ARG A 228 -2.38 -13.92 -7.46
CA ARG A 228 -3.43 -13.79 -8.49
C ARG A 228 -4.13 -12.44 -8.48
N VAL A 229 -4.02 -11.69 -7.39
CA VAL A 229 -4.64 -10.38 -7.21
C VAL A 229 -3.56 -9.33 -7.01
N LEU A 230 -3.52 -8.34 -7.89
CA LEU A 230 -2.58 -7.23 -7.86
C LEU A 230 -3.32 -5.90 -7.77
N ILE A 231 -2.93 -5.07 -6.81
CA ILE A 231 -3.41 -3.70 -6.68
C ILE A 231 -2.27 -2.76 -7.08
N ILE A 232 -2.57 -1.77 -7.90
CA ILE A 232 -1.63 -0.75 -8.35
C ILE A 232 -2.23 0.60 -7.96
N ASP A 233 -1.54 1.34 -7.09
CA ASP A 233 -1.94 2.68 -6.70
C ASP A 233 -1.00 3.69 -7.35
N GLU A 234 -1.43 4.35 -8.43
CA GLU A 234 -0.73 5.46 -9.09
C GLU A 234 0.81 5.30 -9.23
N ALA A 235 1.26 4.11 -9.63
CA ALA A 235 2.67 3.68 -9.58
C ALA A 235 3.69 4.54 -10.37
N THR A 236 3.27 5.51 -11.19
CA THR A 236 4.17 6.20 -12.14
C THR A 236 4.03 7.72 -12.16
N ALA A 237 3.41 8.33 -11.14
CA ALA A 237 3.19 9.78 -11.09
C ALA A 237 4.47 10.62 -11.12
N ASN A 238 5.56 10.11 -10.53
CA ASN A 238 6.84 10.82 -10.36
C ASN A 238 8.00 10.13 -11.11
N VAL A 239 7.68 9.40 -12.17
CA VAL A 239 8.62 8.59 -12.94
C VAL A 239 8.77 9.18 -14.35
N ASP A 240 9.97 9.14 -14.92
CA ASP A 240 10.19 9.62 -16.27
C ASP A 240 9.42 8.77 -17.30
N PRO A 241 9.03 9.32 -18.47
CA PRO A 241 8.19 8.62 -19.44
C PRO A 241 8.77 7.29 -19.95
N ARG A 242 10.10 7.15 -20.01
CA ARG A 242 10.76 5.93 -20.47
C ARG A 242 10.60 4.83 -19.42
N THR A 243 10.86 5.14 -18.15
CA THR A 243 10.70 4.19 -17.04
C THR A 243 9.22 3.87 -16.79
N ASP A 244 8.31 4.83 -16.94
CA ASP A 244 6.85 4.60 -16.91
C ASP A 244 6.42 3.59 -17.98
N GLY A 245 6.87 3.79 -19.23
CA GLY A 245 6.60 2.84 -20.33
C GLY A 245 7.14 1.44 -20.05
N LEU A 246 8.31 1.32 -19.41
CA LEU A 246 8.86 0.04 -18.97
C LEU A 246 7.98 -0.62 -17.90
N ILE A 247 7.62 0.11 -16.86
CA ILE A 247 6.77 -0.38 -15.75
C ILE A 247 5.45 -0.90 -16.31
N GLN A 248 4.76 -0.10 -17.14
CA GLN A 248 3.48 -0.47 -17.74
C GLN A 248 3.60 -1.70 -18.64
N LYS A 249 4.69 -1.82 -19.40
CA LYS A 249 4.95 -3.00 -20.23
C LYS A 249 5.15 -4.24 -19.37
N THR A 250 6.02 -4.17 -18.35
CA THR A 250 6.28 -5.29 -17.45
C THR A 250 5.00 -5.71 -16.70
N ILE A 251 4.16 -4.76 -16.28
CA ILE A 251 2.87 -5.06 -15.66
C ILE A 251 1.98 -5.87 -16.62
N ARG A 252 1.86 -5.42 -17.88
CA ARG A 252 1.06 -6.10 -18.92
C ARG A 252 1.55 -7.51 -19.21
N ASP A 253 2.86 -7.67 -19.34
CA ASP A 253 3.48 -8.94 -19.74
C ASP A 253 3.45 -9.96 -18.59
N LYS A 254 3.77 -9.53 -17.36
CA LYS A 254 3.93 -10.44 -16.21
C LYS A 254 2.65 -10.75 -15.46
N PHE A 255 1.70 -9.82 -15.42
CA PHE A 255 0.45 -10.00 -14.67
C PHE A 255 -0.73 -10.30 -15.57
N ARG A 256 -0.50 -10.83 -16.78
CA ARG A 256 -1.57 -11.19 -17.73
C ARG A 256 -2.63 -12.10 -17.11
N ASP A 257 -2.22 -13.13 -16.38
CA ASP A 257 -3.11 -14.11 -15.75
C ASP A 257 -3.53 -13.76 -14.32
N CYS A 258 -3.38 -12.50 -13.91
CA CYS A 258 -3.78 -11.98 -12.60
C CYS A 258 -4.95 -11.01 -12.74
N THR A 259 -5.82 -10.92 -11.74
CA THR A 259 -6.78 -9.82 -11.63
C THR A 259 -6.03 -8.57 -11.16
N VAL A 260 -6.14 -7.47 -11.89
CA VAL A 260 -5.37 -6.24 -11.62
C VAL A 260 -6.32 -5.08 -11.37
N LEU A 261 -6.26 -4.47 -10.20
CA LEU A 261 -7.00 -3.28 -9.83
C LEU A 261 -6.06 -2.08 -9.83
N THR A 262 -6.25 -1.14 -10.76
CA THR A 262 -5.37 0.02 -10.92
C THR A 262 -6.10 1.29 -10.50
N ILE A 263 -5.76 1.86 -9.35
CA ILE A 263 -6.17 3.22 -9.00
C ILE A 263 -5.35 4.18 -9.87
N ALA A 264 -6.04 4.97 -10.69
CA ALA A 264 -5.41 5.85 -11.63
C ALA A 264 -5.83 7.31 -11.44
N HIS A 265 -4.81 8.16 -11.45
CA HIS A 265 -4.93 9.60 -11.63
C HIS A 265 -4.54 10.04 -13.04
N ARG A 266 -3.77 9.21 -13.76
CA ARG A 266 -3.44 9.39 -15.18
C ARG A 266 -4.29 8.44 -16.01
N LEU A 267 -5.19 8.99 -16.82
CA LEU A 267 -6.16 8.17 -17.57
C LEU A 267 -5.52 7.27 -18.63
N ASN A 268 -4.33 7.62 -19.12
CA ASN A 268 -3.58 6.82 -20.09
C ASN A 268 -3.17 5.44 -19.57
N THR A 269 -3.02 5.26 -18.25
CA THR A 269 -2.60 3.97 -17.67
C THR A 269 -3.73 2.96 -17.53
N ILE A 270 -4.99 3.39 -17.70
CA ILE A 270 -6.18 2.55 -17.55
C ILE A 270 -7.07 2.52 -18.79
N ILE A 271 -6.77 3.32 -19.81
CA ILE A 271 -7.63 3.45 -20.98
C ILE A 271 -7.74 2.14 -21.79
N ASP A 272 -6.74 1.27 -21.65
CA ASP A 272 -6.67 -0.07 -22.22
C ASP A 272 -7.13 -1.18 -21.25
N SER A 273 -7.59 -0.84 -20.04
CA SER A 273 -8.13 -1.78 -19.06
C SER A 273 -9.43 -2.43 -19.54
N ASP A 274 -9.70 -3.65 -19.10
CA ASP A 274 -10.89 -4.41 -19.48
C ASP A 274 -12.16 -3.65 -19.09
N ARG A 275 -12.22 -3.16 -17.85
CA ARG A 275 -13.28 -2.29 -17.36
C ARG A 275 -12.74 -1.10 -16.57
N ILE A 276 -13.57 -0.08 -16.41
CA ILE A 276 -13.31 1.06 -15.54
C ILE A 276 -14.45 1.20 -14.53
N LEU A 277 -14.08 1.24 -13.26
CA LEU A 277 -14.94 1.58 -12.14
C LEU A 277 -14.82 3.08 -11.86
N VAL A 278 -15.93 3.81 -12.02
CA VAL A 278 -16.03 5.24 -11.72
C VAL A 278 -16.68 5.40 -10.35
N LEU A 279 -15.91 5.87 -9.38
CA LEU A 279 -16.37 6.20 -8.04
C LEU A 279 -16.69 7.69 -7.94
N ASP A 280 -17.82 7.99 -7.30
CA ASP A 280 -18.20 9.35 -6.93
C ASP A 280 -18.83 9.34 -5.54
N ALA A 281 -18.33 10.21 -4.65
CA ALA A 281 -18.81 10.36 -3.27
C ALA A 281 -18.98 9.04 -2.47
N GLY A 282 -18.17 8.02 -2.74
CA GLY A 282 -18.23 6.73 -2.04
C GLY A 282 -19.17 5.69 -2.66
N GLU A 283 -19.79 5.99 -3.79
CA GLU A 283 -20.71 5.11 -4.52
C GLU A 283 -20.19 4.81 -5.93
N ILE A 284 -20.64 3.69 -6.50
CA ILE A 284 -20.34 3.33 -7.89
C ILE A 284 -21.24 4.11 -8.82
N HIS A 285 -20.66 5.05 -9.57
CA HIS A 285 -21.41 5.81 -10.57
C HIS A 285 -21.54 5.04 -11.88
N ALA A 286 -20.46 4.36 -12.30
CA ALA A 286 -20.45 3.56 -13.51
C ALA A 286 -19.39 2.44 -13.43
N TYR A 287 -19.67 1.30 -14.05
CA TYR A 287 -18.75 0.18 -14.15
C TYR A 287 -18.96 -0.54 -15.48
N ASP A 288 -18.10 -0.24 -16.46
CA ASP A 288 -18.20 -0.79 -17.81
C ASP A 288 -16.87 -0.65 -18.57
N GLU A 289 -16.80 -1.12 -19.81
CA GLU A 289 -15.65 -0.95 -20.68
C GLU A 289 -15.37 0.53 -20.98
N PRO A 290 -14.08 0.94 -21.13
CA PRO A 290 -13.71 2.33 -21.38
C PRO A 290 -14.43 2.94 -22.58
N HIS A 291 -14.58 2.19 -23.68
CA HIS A 291 -15.23 2.67 -24.89
C HIS A 291 -16.72 2.99 -24.66
N THR A 292 -17.44 2.11 -23.96
CA THR A 292 -18.87 2.30 -23.63
C THR A 292 -19.08 3.51 -22.73
N LEU A 293 -18.23 3.67 -21.70
CA LEU A 293 -18.29 4.82 -20.78
C LEU A 293 -18.01 6.16 -21.47
N LEU A 294 -17.24 6.15 -22.56
CA LEU A 294 -16.94 7.35 -23.35
C LEU A 294 -18.09 7.76 -24.29
N GLN A 295 -19.02 6.85 -24.60
CA GLN A 295 -20.19 7.15 -25.44
C GLN A 295 -21.21 8.02 -24.73
N ASP A 296 -21.25 8.01 -23.39
CA ASP A 296 -22.06 8.95 -22.62
C ASP A 296 -21.34 10.30 -22.47
N PRO A 297 -21.78 11.37 -23.18
CA PRO A 297 -21.16 12.68 -23.06
C PRO A 297 -21.39 13.34 -21.70
N LYS A 298 -22.40 12.91 -20.92
CA LYS A 298 -22.72 13.47 -19.60
C LYS A 298 -22.04 12.72 -18.46
N GLY A 299 -21.54 11.52 -18.70
CA GLY A 299 -20.87 10.66 -17.74
C GLY A 299 -19.63 11.30 -17.12
N ILE A 300 -19.35 10.96 -15.86
CA ILE A 300 -18.18 11.47 -15.11
C ILE A 300 -16.87 11.13 -15.82
N PHE A 301 -16.76 9.91 -16.38
CA PHE A 301 -15.56 9.47 -17.09
C PHE A 301 -15.28 10.30 -18.34
N SER A 302 -16.29 10.49 -19.20
CA SER A 302 -16.18 11.34 -20.40
C SER A 302 -15.78 12.78 -20.07
N LYS A 303 -16.32 13.35 -18.98
CA LYS A 303 -15.91 14.67 -18.48
C LYS A 303 -14.45 14.69 -18.01
N MET A 304 -14.01 13.66 -17.29
CA MET A 304 -12.62 13.56 -16.82
C MET A 304 -11.64 13.49 -18.00
N VAL A 305 -11.99 12.74 -19.05
CA VAL A 305 -11.21 12.64 -20.29
C VAL A 305 -11.18 13.97 -21.03
N GLN A 306 -12.28 14.72 -21.09
CA GLN A 306 -12.29 16.05 -21.71
C GLN A 306 -11.43 17.07 -20.96
N GLN A 307 -11.28 16.90 -19.64
CA GLN A 307 -10.47 17.77 -18.79
C GLN A 307 -8.96 17.58 -18.96
N THR A 308 -8.49 16.48 -19.59
CA THR A 308 -7.06 16.29 -19.87
C THR A 308 -6.55 17.15 -21.04
N GLY A 309 -7.46 17.75 -21.81
CA GLY A 309 -7.14 18.63 -22.94
C GLY A 309 -7.53 18.00 -24.28
N LYS A 310 -7.72 18.85 -25.30
CA LYS A 310 -8.33 18.42 -26.59
C LYS A 310 -7.54 17.31 -27.29
N GLN A 311 -6.21 17.40 -27.32
CA GLN A 311 -5.36 16.43 -28.00
C GLN A 311 -5.34 15.10 -27.24
N GLU A 312 -5.01 15.12 -25.94
CA GLU A 312 -4.99 13.90 -25.11
C GLU A 312 -6.36 13.22 -25.07
N ALA A 313 -7.45 13.98 -25.01
CA ALA A 313 -8.81 13.42 -25.03
C ALA A 313 -9.12 12.68 -26.35
N ALA A 314 -8.62 13.17 -27.48
CA ALA A 314 -8.76 12.50 -28.77
C ALA A 314 -7.93 11.20 -28.79
N ASP A 315 -6.69 11.25 -28.30
CA ASP A 315 -5.77 10.11 -28.24
C ASP A 315 -6.29 9.01 -27.30
N LEU A 316 -6.85 9.39 -26.15
CA LEU A 316 -7.50 8.46 -25.20
C LEU A 316 -8.74 7.81 -25.80
N ARG A 317 -9.59 8.57 -26.51
CA ARG A 317 -10.75 8.01 -27.21
C ARG A 317 -10.36 7.04 -28.32
N ALA A 318 -9.33 7.39 -29.09
CA ALA A 318 -8.80 6.51 -30.13
C ALA A 318 -8.24 5.21 -29.53
N SER A 319 -7.48 5.33 -28.44
CA SER A 319 -6.91 4.18 -27.73
C SER A 319 -7.99 3.27 -27.14
N ALA A 320 -9.02 3.85 -26.51
CA ALA A 320 -10.16 3.09 -25.98
C ALA A 320 -10.91 2.34 -27.09
N LYS A 321 -11.13 2.98 -28.24
CA LYS A 321 -11.78 2.36 -29.41
C LYS A 321 -10.94 1.21 -29.96
N GLN A 322 -9.62 1.42 -30.11
CA GLN A 322 -8.71 0.37 -30.58
C GLN A 322 -8.67 -0.83 -29.63
N ALA A 323 -8.63 -0.58 -28.32
CA ALA A 323 -8.67 -1.64 -27.31
C ALA A 323 -9.98 -2.44 -27.39
N TYR A 324 -11.12 -1.75 -27.53
CA TYR A 324 -12.43 -2.39 -27.70
C TYR A 324 -12.52 -3.24 -28.96
N GLU A 325 -12.08 -2.72 -30.10
CA GLU A 325 -12.07 -3.45 -31.39
C GLU A 325 -11.17 -4.70 -31.34
N ASN A 326 -10.00 -4.60 -30.69
CA ASN A 326 -9.09 -5.73 -30.53
C ASN A 326 -9.71 -6.87 -29.70
N ARG A 327 -10.62 -6.56 -28.76
CA ARG A 327 -11.34 -7.56 -27.96
C ARG A 327 -12.55 -8.15 -28.68
N THR A 328 -13.27 -7.33 -29.45
CA THR A 328 -14.52 -7.72 -30.12
C THR A 328 -14.31 -8.45 -31.45
N ARG A 329 -13.11 -8.41 -32.06
CA ARG A 329 -12.82 -9.20 -33.27
C ARG A 329 -12.74 -10.71 -32.96
N PRO A 330 -13.61 -11.55 -33.55
CA PRO A 330 -13.51 -13.00 -33.40
C PRO A 330 -12.37 -13.51 -34.29
N GLY A 331 -11.18 -13.72 -33.73
CA GLY A 331 -10.10 -14.36 -34.50
C GLY A 331 -8.67 -14.33 -33.99
N ASN A 332 -8.31 -13.61 -32.92
CA ASN A 332 -6.88 -13.42 -32.58
C ASN A 332 -6.51 -13.77 -31.12
N ARG A 333 -7.01 -14.89 -30.61
CA ARG A 333 -6.25 -15.65 -29.61
C ARG A 333 -5.18 -16.43 -30.39
N HIS A 334 -3.94 -15.95 -30.35
CA HIS A 334 -2.71 -16.46 -31.03
C HIS A 334 -2.31 -15.76 -32.33
N ALA A 335 -1.66 -14.60 -32.22
CA ALA A 335 -0.42 -14.29 -32.94
C ALA A 335 -0.01 -12.84 -32.63
N HIS A 336 1.13 -12.65 -31.96
CA HIS A 336 2.00 -11.50 -32.25
C HIS A 336 3.42 -11.80 -31.78
N THR A 337 4.22 -12.28 -32.73
CA THR A 337 5.68 -12.16 -32.71
C THR A 337 6.10 -11.11 -33.75
N ASN A 338 7.13 -10.36 -33.34
CA ASN A 338 8.17 -9.68 -34.14
C ASN A 338 7.84 -8.40 -34.94
N GLY A 339 8.45 -7.29 -34.50
CA GLY A 339 9.68 -6.83 -35.18
C GLY A 339 9.66 -5.50 -35.95
N GLY A 340 9.85 -4.37 -35.23
CA GLY A 340 10.65 -3.18 -35.62
C GLY A 340 10.11 -2.18 -36.65
N PRO A 341 10.80 -1.03 -36.91
CA PRO A 341 11.87 -0.37 -36.15
C PRO A 341 11.57 1.10 -35.77
N ALA A 342 12.52 1.69 -35.05
CA ALA A 342 12.56 3.05 -34.48
C ALA A 342 12.51 4.19 -35.51
N ASN A 343 11.99 5.35 -35.08
CA ASN A 343 12.39 6.64 -35.64
C ASN A 343 12.30 7.75 -34.58
N GLY A 344 13.39 8.51 -34.43
CA GLY A 344 13.54 9.60 -33.47
C GLY A 344 13.17 10.96 -34.06
N GLY A 345 12.83 11.90 -33.18
CA GLY A 345 12.60 13.32 -33.47
C GLY A 345 12.32 14.10 -32.18
N PRO A 346 12.71 15.39 -32.07
CA PRO A 346 13.35 15.92 -30.87
C PRO A 346 12.41 16.53 -29.82
N ALA A 347 12.97 16.63 -28.61
CA ALA A 347 12.43 17.27 -27.42
C ALA A 347 12.27 18.79 -27.59
N ASN A 348 11.22 19.36 -26.98
CA ASN A 348 11.18 20.78 -26.64
C ASN A 348 10.41 21.01 -25.33
N GLY A 349 10.97 21.85 -24.46
CA GLY A 349 10.71 21.86 -23.01
C GLY A 349 9.67 22.85 -22.47
N GLY A 350 9.66 22.92 -21.13
CA GLY A 350 8.98 23.93 -20.31
C GLY A 350 8.65 23.39 -18.91
N PRO A 351 9.15 23.96 -17.80
CA PRO A 351 8.84 23.48 -16.47
C PRO A 351 7.49 24.05 -16.00
N ALA A 352 6.55 23.19 -15.62
CA ALA A 352 5.31 23.60 -14.97
C ALA A 352 5.44 23.40 -13.46
N ASN A 353 5.56 24.51 -12.75
CA ASN A 353 5.57 24.62 -11.29
C ASN A 353 4.19 24.23 -10.72
N ARG A 354 4.12 23.24 -9.81
CA ARG A 354 2.93 22.98 -8.99
C ARG A 354 3.35 22.78 -7.54
N GLY A 355 2.78 23.61 -6.67
CA GLY A 355 3.01 23.60 -5.22
C GLY A 355 2.48 22.35 -4.53
N PRO A 356 2.81 22.16 -3.23
CA PRO A 356 2.55 20.93 -2.53
C PRO A 356 1.04 20.77 -2.26
N ALA A 357 0.47 19.65 -2.70
CA ALA A 357 -0.85 19.21 -2.29
C ALA A 357 -0.78 18.56 -0.91
N ASN A 358 -1.67 19.01 -0.01
CA ASN A 358 -1.77 18.62 1.38
C ASN A 358 -2.14 17.13 1.51
N ARG A 359 -1.36 16.36 2.28
CA ARG A 359 -1.48 14.90 2.42
C ARG A 359 -2.46 14.54 3.53
N GLY A 360 -3.44 13.69 3.23
CA GLY A 360 -4.30 13.06 4.23
C GLY A 360 -3.67 11.79 4.82
N PRO A 361 -4.13 11.33 6.01
CA PRO A 361 -3.50 10.26 6.80
C PRO A 361 -3.57 8.84 6.20
N ALA A 362 -4.25 8.64 5.06
CA ALA A 362 -4.49 7.31 4.48
C ALA A 362 -3.26 6.61 3.88
N ASN A 363 -2.22 7.36 3.45
CA ASN A 363 -1.02 6.76 2.85
C ASN A 363 -0.17 5.97 3.87
N GLY A 364 -0.26 6.30 5.17
CA GLY A 364 0.53 5.62 6.21
C GLY A 364 0.18 4.15 6.39
N ASN A 365 -1.10 3.79 6.33
CA ASN A 365 -1.56 2.42 6.57
C ASN A 365 -1.27 1.46 5.40
N LEU A 366 -1.21 1.99 4.16
CA LEU A 366 -0.85 1.19 2.98
C LEU A 366 0.63 0.77 2.98
N VAL A 367 1.51 1.64 3.48
CA VAL A 367 2.95 1.36 3.64
C VAL A 367 3.18 0.24 4.66
N ILE A 368 2.41 0.21 5.75
CA ILE A 368 2.50 -0.86 6.76
C ILE A 368 2.15 -2.23 6.15
N CYS A 369 1.16 -2.28 5.25
CA CYS A 369 0.76 -3.50 4.55
C CYS A 369 1.90 -4.10 3.69
N GLN A 370 2.83 -3.30 3.15
CA GLN A 370 3.99 -3.84 2.42
C GLN A 370 4.95 -4.64 3.30
N THR A 371 4.99 -4.32 4.60
CA THR A 371 5.93 -4.90 5.59
C THR A 371 5.35 -6.14 6.29
N ALA A 372 4.03 -6.24 6.37
CA ALA A 372 3.30 -7.33 7.02
C ALA A 372 2.85 -8.45 6.05
N MET A 373 3.30 -8.41 4.79
CA MET A 373 2.99 -9.42 3.75
C MET A 373 4.20 -10.25 3.35
#